data_AF-A0A6P1GP64-F1
#
_entry.id   AF-A0A6P1GP64-F1
#
_cell.length_a   1.000
_cell.length_b   1.000
_cell.length_c   1.000
_cell.angle_alpha   90.00
_cell.angle_beta   90.00
_cell.angle_gamma   90.00
#
_symmetry.space_group_name_H-M   'P 1'
#
loop_
_entity.id
_entity.type
_entity.pdbx_description
1 polymer ?
#
loop_
_entity_poly.entity_id
_entity_poly.type
_entity_poly.pdbx_seq_one_letter_code
_entity_poly.pdbx_strand_id
1 'polypeptide(L)'
;MADETASSAYFWNSIMASPLASAAPQMSILADLVSTVQSSAGQVMERCQHEASTLLAGRLEADMTLIGQLAAARSPGDLVVACTDFISDAASDYSAAIGRMIKLEIEEAAVVSNAATGDDLRDVALSAQIVA
;
A
#
# COMPACT_ATOMS: atom_id res chain seq x y z
N MET A 1 20.92 -8.88 -6.29
CA MET A 1 19.59 -8.39 -5.86
C MET A 1 18.76 -8.12 -7.11
N ALA A 2 18.54 -9.17 -7.91
CA ALA A 2 17.76 -9.07 -9.14
C ALA A 2 16.31 -9.47 -8.83
N ASP A 3 15.37 -8.71 -9.42
CA ASP A 3 14.11 -9.22 -9.96
C ASP A 3 12.88 -9.52 -9.08
N GLU A 4 12.73 -8.92 -7.90
CA GLU A 4 11.42 -9.00 -7.21
C GLU A 4 10.34 -8.11 -7.87
N THR A 5 10.71 -6.92 -8.36
CA THR A 5 9.82 -6.04 -9.11
C THR A 5 9.50 -6.59 -10.50
N ALA A 6 10.45 -7.26 -11.16
CA ALA A 6 10.21 -7.93 -12.42
C ALA A 6 9.29 -9.15 -12.28
N SER A 7 9.38 -9.90 -11.17
CA SER A 7 8.54 -11.08 -10.91
C SER A 7 7.05 -10.72 -10.81
N SER A 8 6.73 -9.63 -10.11
CA SER A 8 5.36 -9.09 -10.02
C SER A 8 4.82 -8.64 -11.38
N ALA A 9 5.61 -7.86 -12.13
CA ALA A 9 5.24 -7.40 -13.47
C ALA A 9 5.04 -8.56 -14.46
N TYR A 10 5.84 -9.63 -14.36
CA TYR A 10 5.71 -10.84 -15.18
C TYR A 10 4.46 -11.67 -14.84
N PHE A 11 4.13 -11.81 -13.55
CA PHE A 11 2.95 -12.55 -13.10
C PHE A 11 1.66 -11.93 -13.67
N TRP A 12 1.53 -10.61 -13.57
CA TRP A 12 0.34 -9.91 -14.05
C TRP A 12 0.27 -9.84 -15.59
N ASN A 13 1.41 -9.69 -16.28
CA ASN A 13 1.47 -9.76 -17.74
C ASN A 13 1.05 -11.13 -18.28
N SER A 14 1.45 -12.23 -17.62
CA SER A 14 1.10 -13.60 -18.01
C SER A 14 -0.42 -13.85 -17.97
N ILE A 15 -1.10 -13.35 -16.93
CA ILE A 15 -2.55 -13.58 -16.73
C ILE A 15 -3.39 -12.69 -17.65
N MET A 16 -2.96 -11.46 -17.91
CA MET A 16 -3.79 -10.46 -18.60
C MET A 16 -3.46 -10.27 -20.08
N ALA A 17 -2.19 -10.41 -20.51
CA ALA A 17 -1.82 -10.09 -21.89
C ALA A 17 -2.30 -11.15 -22.91
N SER A 18 -2.47 -12.40 -22.49
CA SER A 18 -2.85 -13.50 -23.40
C SER A 18 -4.30 -13.43 -23.90
N PRO A 19 -5.31 -13.07 -23.07
CA PRO A 19 -6.67 -12.81 -23.55
C PRO A 19 -6.81 -11.47 -24.28
N LEU A 20 -6.13 -10.42 -23.78
CA LEU A 20 -6.15 -9.03 -24.27
C LEU A 20 -5.30 -8.79 -25.54
N ALA A 21 -4.78 -9.80 -26.21
CA ALA A 21 -4.15 -9.65 -27.52
C ALA A 21 -5.08 -10.10 -28.67
N SER A 22 -6.19 -10.77 -28.37
CA SER A 22 -7.06 -11.42 -29.37
C SER A 22 -8.32 -10.63 -29.78
N ALA A 23 -8.68 -9.56 -29.07
CA ALA A 23 -9.98 -8.88 -29.15
C ALA A 23 -9.91 -7.35 -29.46
N ALA A 24 -9.27 -6.95 -30.57
CA ALA A 24 -9.54 -5.67 -31.26
C ALA A 24 -9.20 -4.34 -30.50
N PRO A 25 -9.26 -3.14 -31.15
CA PRO A 25 -8.78 -1.84 -30.62
C PRO A 25 -9.36 -1.38 -29.28
N GLN A 26 -10.49 -1.97 -28.87
CA GLN A 26 -11.09 -1.78 -27.54
C GLN A 26 -10.16 -2.30 -26.42
N MET A 27 -9.20 -3.17 -26.77
CA MET A 27 -8.13 -3.63 -25.89
C MET A 27 -7.03 -2.61 -25.64
N SER A 28 -6.84 -1.58 -26.47
CA SER A 28 -5.88 -0.52 -26.14
C SER A 28 -6.33 0.20 -24.88
N ILE A 29 -7.60 0.61 -24.83
CA ILE A 29 -8.22 1.27 -23.68
C ILE A 29 -8.25 0.35 -22.46
N LEU A 30 -8.59 -0.93 -22.64
CA LEU A 30 -8.56 -1.91 -21.54
C LEU A 30 -7.13 -2.19 -21.06
N ALA A 31 -6.14 -2.23 -21.94
CA ALA A 31 -4.74 -2.42 -21.57
C ALA A 31 -4.19 -1.21 -20.81
N ASP A 32 -4.54 0.01 -21.23
CA ASP A 32 -4.16 1.24 -20.53
C ASP A 32 -4.83 1.33 -19.14
N LEU A 33 -6.11 0.94 -19.05
CA LEU A 33 -6.83 0.86 -17.78
C LEU A 33 -6.21 -0.20 -16.84
N VAL A 34 -5.92 -1.39 -17.36
CA VAL A 34 -5.28 -2.48 -16.60
C VAL A 34 -3.87 -2.06 -16.16
N SER A 35 -3.10 -1.39 -17.02
CA SER A 35 -1.78 -0.87 -16.67
C SER A 35 -1.85 0.18 -15.56
N THR A 36 -2.84 1.08 -15.62
CA THR A 36 -3.08 2.11 -14.60
C THR A 36 -3.43 1.48 -13.25
N VAL A 37 -4.38 0.54 -13.23
CA VAL A 37 -4.78 -0.19 -12.02
C VAL A 37 -3.59 -1.00 -11.45
N GLN A 38 -2.79 -1.63 -12.30
CA GLN A 38 -1.60 -2.37 -11.87
C GLN A 38 -0.52 -1.46 -11.26
N SER A 39 -0.27 -0.30 -11.88
CA SER A 39 0.68 0.67 -11.35
C SER A 39 0.22 1.21 -10.00
N SER A 40 -1.06 1.54 -9.88
CA SER A 40 -1.65 2.07 -8.64
C SER A 40 -1.61 1.03 -7.51
N ALA A 41 -2.02 -0.21 -7.79
CA ALA A 41 -1.92 -1.32 -6.84
C ALA A 41 -0.46 -1.59 -6.40
N GLY A 42 0.50 -1.49 -7.32
CA GLY A 42 1.92 -1.60 -7.01
C GLY A 42 2.40 -0.52 -6.03
N GLN A 43 2.05 0.74 -6.29
CA GLN A 43 2.41 1.86 -5.42
C GLN A 43 1.77 1.76 -4.03
N VAL A 44 0.52 1.31 -3.94
CA VAL A 44 -0.16 1.07 -2.66
C VAL A 44 0.54 -0.02 -1.88
N MET A 45 0.90 -1.13 -2.54
CA MET A 45 1.62 -2.22 -1.90
C MET A 45 2.99 -1.77 -1.37
N GLU A 46 3.75 -0.99 -2.14
CA GLU A 46 5.02 -0.42 -1.69
C GLU A 46 4.85 0.49 -0.47
N ARG A 47 3.82 1.34 -0.46
CA ARG A 47 3.50 2.20 0.68
C ARG A 47 3.10 1.38 1.91
N CYS A 48 2.25 0.37 1.76
CA CYS A 48 1.87 -0.53 2.85
C CYS A 48 3.09 -1.26 3.43
N GLN A 49 3.98 -1.76 2.58
CA GLN A 49 5.21 -2.42 3.02
C GLN A 49 6.14 -1.45 3.76
N HIS A 50 6.28 -0.23 3.25
CA HIS A 50 7.09 0.80 3.90
C HIS A 50 6.52 1.17 5.28
N GLU A 51 5.22 1.45 5.37
CA GLU A 51 4.56 1.77 6.64
C GLU A 51 4.64 0.62 7.65
N ALA A 52 4.47 -0.63 7.20
CA ALA A 52 4.62 -1.80 8.04
C ALA A 52 6.06 -1.94 8.56
N SER A 53 7.06 -1.72 7.70
CA SER A 53 8.47 -1.75 8.10
C SER A 53 8.81 -0.67 9.12
N THR A 54 8.34 0.56 8.90
CA THR A 54 8.54 1.68 9.84
C THR A 54 7.88 1.39 11.19
N LEU A 55 6.65 0.87 11.18
CA LEU A 55 5.96 0.47 12.41
C LEU A 55 6.75 -0.60 13.17
N LEU A 56 7.17 -1.67 12.49
CA LEU A 56 7.94 -2.75 13.11
C LEU A 56 9.27 -2.26 13.69
N ALA A 57 9.97 -1.36 12.98
CA ALA A 57 11.21 -0.77 13.48
C ALA A 57 10.98 0.05 14.75
N GLY A 58 9.96 0.92 14.76
CA GLY A 58 9.61 1.70 15.95
C GLY A 58 9.16 0.83 17.12
N ARG A 59 8.40 -0.25 16.84
CA ARG A 59 7.99 -1.21 17.88
C ARG A 59 9.17 -1.97 18.46
N LEU A 60 10.16 -2.36 17.65
CA LEU A 60 11.37 -3.00 18.14
C LEU A 60 12.17 -2.08 19.08
N GLU A 61 12.24 -0.78 18.77
CA GLU A 61 12.87 0.21 19.66
C GLU A 61 12.11 0.38 20.98
N ALA A 62 10.78 0.41 20.93
CA ALA A 62 9.94 0.43 22.13
C ALA A 62 10.12 -0.82 22.99
N ASP A 63 10.24 -2.01 22.38
CA ASP A 63 10.49 -3.27 23.09
C ASP A 63 11.84 -3.23 23.84
N MET A 64 12.89 -2.73 23.19
CA MET A 64 14.21 -2.59 23.81
C MET A 64 14.19 -1.56 24.95
N THR A 65 13.41 -0.50 24.79
CA THR A 65 13.19 0.51 25.84
C THR A 65 12.49 -0.09 27.05
N LEU A 66 11.43 -0.88 26.83
CA LEU A 66 10.72 -1.59 27.89
C LEU A 66 11.66 -2.54 28.64
N ILE A 67 12.46 -3.34 27.93
CA ILE A 67 13.45 -4.24 28.57
C ILE A 67 14.38 -3.45 29.49
N GLY A 68 14.87 -2.29 29.05
CA GLY A 68 15.71 -1.41 29.86
C GLY A 68 14.99 -0.89 31.12
N GLN A 69 13.73 -0.45 30.97
CA GLN A 69 12.90 0.01 32.09
C GLN A 69 12.63 -1.10 33.10
N LEU A 70 12.30 -2.32 32.62
CA LEU A 70 12.07 -3.48 33.47
C LEU A 70 13.34 -3.90 34.22
N ALA A 71 14.51 -3.84 33.57
CA ALA A 71 15.80 -4.12 34.21
C ALA A 71 16.18 -3.07 35.28
N ALA A 72 15.73 -1.82 35.11
CA ALA A 72 15.99 -0.71 36.04
C ALA A 72 14.95 -0.57 37.16
N ALA A 73 13.82 -1.28 37.06
CA ALA A 73 12.72 -1.20 38.01
C ALA A 73 13.16 -1.59 39.43
N ARG A 74 12.76 -0.78 40.42
CA ARG A 74 13.13 -0.99 41.84
C ARG A 74 11.94 -1.40 42.69
N SER A 75 10.74 -1.28 42.16
CA SER A 75 9.50 -1.65 42.82
C SER A 75 8.53 -2.34 41.85
N PRO A 76 7.58 -3.13 42.37
CA PRO A 76 6.47 -3.65 41.56
C PRO A 76 5.65 -2.55 40.86
N GLY A 77 5.58 -1.35 41.46
CA GLY A 77 4.89 -0.21 40.86
C GLY A 77 5.57 0.26 39.57
N ASP A 78 6.90 0.30 39.54
CA ASP A 78 7.68 0.69 38.36
C ASP A 78 7.44 -0.27 37.18
N LEU A 79 7.32 -1.57 37.48
CA LEU A 79 7.00 -2.59 36.47
C LEU A 79 5.61 -2.37 35.88
N VAL A 80 4.61 -2.10 36.72
CA VAL A 80 3.23 -1.87 36.28
C VAL A 80 3.17 -0.62 35.40
N VAL A 81 3.83 0.47 35.79
CA VAL A 81 3.88 1.71 35.00
C VAL A 81 4.53 1.45 33.65
N ALA A 82 5.74 0.88 33.61
CA ALA A 82 6.45 0.61 32.37
C ALA A 82 5.64 -0.27 31.41
N CYS A 83 5.01 -1.34 31.91
CA CYS A 83 4.16 -2.20 31.09
C CYS A 83 2.89 -1.50 30.62
N THR A 84 2.27 -0.68 31.47
CA THR A 84 1.02 0.02 31.13
C THR A 84 1.27 1.06 30.04
N ASP A 85 2.30 1.88 30.22
CA ASP A 85 2.69 2.90 29.23
C ASP A 85 3.03 2.24 27.89
N PHE A 86 3.82 1.17 27.92
CA PHE A 86 4.18 0.41 26.71
C PHE A 86 2.94 -0.16 25.98
N ILE A 87 1.98 -0.72 26.70
CA ILE A 87 0.75 -1.27 26.10
C ILE A 87 -0.12 -0.14 25.53
N SER A 88 -0.23 0.98 26.24
CA SER A 88 -0.98 2.15 25.78
C SER A 88 -0.38 2.74 24.51
N ASP A 89 0.93 2.89 24.45
CA ASP A 89 1.64 3.36 23.26
C ASP A 89 1.47 2.37 22.10
N ALA A 90 1.59 1.06 22.35
CA ALA A 90 1.35 0.04 21.34
C ALA A 90 -0.07 0.12 20.75
N ALA A 91 -1.08 0.26 21.61
CA ALA A 91 -2.46 0.38 21.16
C ALA A 91 -2.67 1.62 20.29
N SER A 92 -2.05 2.74 20.64
CA SER A 92 -2.08 3.98 19.85
C SER A 92 -1.40 3.80 18.49
N ASP A 93 -0.19 3.23 18.46
CA ASP A 93 0.59 3.00 17.23
C ASP A 93 -0.17 2.12 16.25
N TYR A 94 -0.71 0.98 16.72
CA TYR A 94 -1.46 0.05 15.89
C TYR A 94 -2.77 0.69 15.37
N SER A 95 -3.46 1.44 16.22
CA SER A 95 -4.68 2.16 15.79
C SER A 95 -4.37 3.20 14.71
N ALA A 96 -3.27 3.94 14.86
CA ALA A 96 -2.83 4.90 13.86
C ALA A 96 -2.40 4.22 12.55
N ALA A 97 -1.72 3.07 12.61
CA ALA A 97 -1.34 2.29 11.44
C ALA A 97 -2.57 1.76 10.68
N ILE A 98 -3.55 1.20 11.39
CA ILE A 98 -4.83 0.77 10.79
C ILE A 98 -5.53 1.95 10.10
N GLY A 99 -5.57 3.11 10.76
CA GLY A 99 -6.17 4.31 10.18
C GLY A 99 -5.49 4.76 8.87
N ARG A 100 -4.16 4.70 8.80
CA ARG A 100 -3.41 5.03 7.56
C ARG A 100 -3.65 4.00 6.46
N MET A 101 -3.68 2.70 6.80
CA MET A 101 -3.99 1.64 5.83
C MET A 101 -5.38 1.80 5.23
N ILE A 102 -6.41 2.04 6.06
CA ILE A 102 -7.78 2.29 5.58
C ILE A 102 -7.81 3.52 4.65
N LYS A 103 -7.08 4.57 5.00
CA LYS A 103 -6.99 5.77 4.16
C LYS A 103 -6.38 5.45 2.79
N LEU A 104 -5.30 4.67 2.74
CA LEU A 104 -4.69 4.23 1.49
C LEU A 104 -5.65 3.40 0.63
N GLU A 105 -6.43 2.49 1.22
CA GLU A 105 -7.45 1.71 0.50
C GLU A 105 -8.55 2.59 -0.10
N ILE A 106 -8.99 3.63 0.63
CA ILE A 106 -10.00 4.58 0.14
C ILE A 106 -9.43 5.44 -1.00
N GLU A 107 -8.21 5.93 -0.86
CA GLU A 107 -7.53 6.72 -1.92
C GLU A 107 -7.37 5.88 -3.19
N GLU A 108 -6.98 4.61 -3.06
CA GLU A 108 -6.87 3.69 -4.20
C GLU A 108 -8.21 3.39 -4.85
N ALA A 109 -9.24 3.11 -4.05
CA ALA A 109 -10.59 2.89 -4.57
C ALA A 109 -11.11 4.11 -5.35
N ALA A 110 -10.73 5.33 -4.94
CA ALA A 110 -11.04 6.56 -5.67
C ALA A 110 -10.30 6.64 -7.01
N VAL A 111 -9.00 6.30 -7.05
CA VAL A 111 -8.21 6.28 -8.30
C VAL A 111 -8.79 5.27 -9.29
N VAL A 112 -9.05 4.04 -8.84
CA VAL A 112 -9.65 2.98 -9.67
C VAL A 112 -11.05 3.37 -10.14
N SER A 113 -11.86 3.98 -9.27
CA SER A 113 -13.19 4.46 -9.63
C SER A 113 -13.13 5.56 -10.69
N ASN A 114 -12.21 6.53 -10.57
CA ASN A 114 -12.07 7.62 -11.54
C ASN A 114 -11.57 7.12 -12.91
N ALA A 115 -10.66 6.15 -12.90
CA ALA A 115 -10.21 5.48 -14.12
C ALA A 115 -11.36 4.71 -14.79
N ALA A 116 -12.22 4.04 -14.00
CA ALA A 116 -13.34 3.25 -14.50
C ALA A 116 -14.56 4.08 -14.96
N THR A 117 -14.84 5.24 -14.35
CA THR A 117 -15.94 6.13 -14.75
C THR A 117 -15.63 7.00 -15.97
N GLY A 118 -14.37 7.00 -16.42
CA GLY A 118 -13.99 7.47 -17.75
C GLY A 118 -13.74 8.97 -17.88
N ASP A 119 -13.44 9.69 -16.79
CA ASP A 119 -12.93 11.06 -16.90
C ASP A 119 -11.54 11.07 -17.56
N ASP A 120 -10.66 10.13 -17.21
CA ASP A 120 -9.35 9.97 -17.90
C ASP A 120 -9.50 9.38 -19.32
N LEU A 121 -10.50 8.51 -19.55
CA LEU A 121 -10.79 7.97 -20.89
C LEU A 121 -11.37 9.03 -21.83
N ARG A 122 -12.10 10.01 -21.30
CA ARG A 122 -12.58 11.17 -22.06
C ARG A 122 -11.42 12.03 -22.53
N ASP A 123 -10.43 12.29 -21.67
CA ASP A 123 -9.25 13.09 -22.05
C ASP A 123 -8.37 12.37 -23.08
N VAL A 124 -8.22 11.05 -22.99
CA VAL A 124 -7.55 10.23 -24.02
C VAL A 124 -8.33 10.23 -25.34
N ALA A 125 -9.66 10.09 -25.30
CA ALA A 125 -10.51 10.15 -26.50
C ALA A 125 -10.56 11.54 -27.16
N LEU A 126 -10.53 12.62 -26.37
CA LEU A 126 -10.42 14.00 -26.82
C LEU A 126 -9.04 14.27 -27.45
N SER A 127 -7.97 13.76 -26.84
CA SER A 127 -6.62 13.86 -27.39
C SER A 127 -6.48 13.12 -28.73
N ALA A 128 -7.14 11.97 -28.88
CA ALA A 128 -7.19 11.21 -30.13
C ALA A 128 -8.03 11.91 -31.23
N GLN A 129 -9.03 12.73 -30.87
CA GLN A 129 -9.83 13.52 -31.83
C GLN A 129 -9.12 14.79 -32.33
N ILE A 130 -8.18 15.35 -31.56
CA ILE A 130 -7.43 16.55 -31.96
C ILE A 130 -6.35 16.21 -33.02
N VAL A 131 -5.98 14.94 -33.17
CA VAL A 131 -4.94 14.46 -34.10
C VAL A 131 -5.51 13.84 -35.39
N ALA A 132 -6.84 13.69 -35.51
CA ALA A 132 -7.54 13.15 -36.69
C ALA A 132 -8.15 14.26 -37.56
#